data_AF-D8TQ78-F1
#
_entry.id   AF-D8TQ78-F1
#
_cell.length_a   1.000
_cell.length_b   1.000
_cell.length_c   1.000
_cell.angle_alpha   90.00
_cell.angle_beta   90.00
_cell.angle_gamma   90.00
#
_symmetry.space_group_name_H-M   'P 1'
#
loop_
_entity.id
_entity.type
_entity.pdbx_description
1 polymer ?
#
loop_
_entity_poly.entity_id
_entity_poly.type
_entity_poly.pdbx_seq_one_letter_code
_entity_poly.pdbx_strand_id
1 'polypeptide(L)' 'VDGCGKDLSGEKAYLQRYSVCEGHFKADVSFLHGQEVRFCQQCNKFQDLREFEGARR' A
#
# COMPACT_ATOMS: atom_id res chain seq x y z
N VAL A 1 -7.43 -0.58 1.45
CA VAL A 1 -6.96 -1.36 2.62
C VAL A 1 -8.14 -1.52 3.54
N ASP A 2 -8.44 -2.73 3.99
CA ASP A 2 -9.60 -3.00 4.84
C ASP A 2 -9.59 -2.12 6.08
N GLY A 3 -10.72 -1.47 6.36
CA GLY A 3 -10.87 -0.56 7.50
C GLY A 3 -10.10 0.75 7.41
N CYS A 4 -9.39 1.03 6.30
CA CYS A 4 -8.69 2.31 6.14
C CYS A 4 -9.63 3.38 5.55
N GLY A 5 -10.17 4.23 6.42
CA GLY A 5 -10.92 5.44 6.05
C GLY A 5 -10.14 6.73 6.26
N LYS A 6 -8.81 6.69 6.20
CA LYS A 6 -7.98 7.88 6.44
C LYS A 6 -8.20 8.91 5.34
N ASP A 7 -8.52 10.13 5.74
CA ASP A 7 -8.67 11.25 4.82
C ASP A 7 -7.36 11.55 4.10
N LEU A 8 -7.43 11.72 2.78
CA LEU A 8 -6.27 12.01 1.93
C LEU A 8 -6.24 13.47 1.46
N SER A 9 -7.27 14.28 1.72
CA SER A 9 -7.39 15.64 1.18
C SER A 9 -6.24 16.56 1.61
N GLY A 10 -5.60 16.28 2.76
CA GLY A 10 -4.40 16.99 3.23
C GLY A 10 -3.06 16.29 2.95
N GLU A 11 -3.05 15.12 2.32
CA GLU A 11 -1.83 14.34 2.08
C GLU A 11 -1.11 14.80 0.80
N LYS A 12 0.12 14.32 0.58
CA LYS A 12 0.91 14.63 -0.61
C LYS A 12 0.20 14.18 -1.89
N ALA A 13 0.38 14.91 -3.00
CA ALA A 13 -0.33 14.64 -4.25
C ALA A 13 -0.20 13.20 -4.78
N TYR A 14 0.96 12.54 -4.58
CA TYR A 14 1.13 11.14 -4.99
C TYR A 14 0.32 10.16 -4.13
N LEU A 15 0.15 10.45 -2.83
CA LEU A 15 -0.67 9.65 -1.91
C LEU A 15 -2.15 9.73 -2.32
N GLN A 16 -2.62 10.95 -2.64
CA GLN A 16 -3.96 11.17 -3.18
C GLN A 16 -4.17 10.45 -4.51
N ARG A 17 -3.20 10.58 -5.44
CA ARG A 17 -3.25 9.94 -6.77
C ARG A 17 -3.42 8.43 -6.70
N TYR A 18 -2.73 7.77 -5.77
CA TYR A 18 -2.80 6.31 -5.61
C TYR A 18 -3.80 5.87 -4.55
N SER A 19 -4.59 6.80 -3.99
CA SER A 19 -5.56 6.54 -2.92
C SER A 19 -4.95 5.73 -1.77
N VAL A 20 -3.72 6.10 -1.38
CA VAL A 20 -2.94 5.44 -0.33
C VAL A 20 -2.50 6.48 0.68
N CYS A 21 -2.68 6.22 1.97
CA CYS A 21 -2.19 7.12 3.01
C CYS A 21 -0.70 6.92 3.28
N GLU A 22 -0.04 7.90 3.90
CA GLU A 22 1.40 7.77 4.17
C GLU A 22 1.76 6.52 4.98
N GLY A 23 0.87 6.08 5.88
CA GLY A 23 1.05 4.85 6.65
C GLY A 23 1.14 3.61 5.76
N HIS A 24 0.17 3.40 4.87
CA HIS A 24 0.15 2.26 3.95
C HIS A 24 1.19 2.35 2.84
N PHE A 25 1.62 3.56 2.48
CA PHE A 25 2.71 3.76 1.51
C PHE A 25 4.06 3.27 2.06
N LYS A 26 4.26 3.38 3.39
CA LYS A 26 5.47 2.94 4.09
C LYS A 26 5.32 1.58 4.78
N ALA A 27 4.10 1.08 4.93
CA ALA A 27 3.84 -0.17 5.62
C ALA A 27 4.48 -1.35 4.88
N ASP A 28 5.12 -2.24 5.65
CA ASP A 28 5.63 -3.50 5.11
C ASP A 28 4.50 -4.47 4.77
N VAL A 29 3.39 -4.44 5.52
CA VAL A 29 2.21 -5.30 5.34
C VAL A 29 0.93 -4.49 5.54
N SER A 30 -0.08 -4.76 4.72
CA SER A 30 -1.43 -4.21 4.79
C SER A 30 -2.43 -5.31 4.42
N PHE A 31 -3.70 -5.16 4.82
CA PHE A 31 -4.73 -6.15 4.48
C PHE A 31 -5.73 -5.57 3.48
N LEU A 32 -6.02 -6.31 2.42
CA LEU A 32 -7.03 -5.96 1.43
C LEU A 32 -7.82 -7.22 1.05
N HIS A 33 -9.13 -7.19 1.26
CA HIS A 33 -10.02 -8.34 1.13
C HIS A 33 -9.54 -9.57 1.91
N GLY A 34 -8.96 -9.36 3.10
CA GLY A 34 -8.39 -10.43 3.91
C GLY A 34 -7.07 -11.03 3.39
N GLN A 35 -6.48 -10.44 2.34
CA GLN A 35 -5.17 -10.84 1.83
C GLN A 35 -4.08 -9.87 2.30
N GLU A 36 -2.92 -10.40 2.63
CA GLU A 36 -1.71 -9.61 2.91
C GLU A 36 -1.17 -9.00 1.62
N VAL A 37 -1.15 -7.68 1.56
CA VAL A 37 -0.68 -6.89 0.44
C VAL A 37 0.32 -5.85 0.91
N ARG A 38 1.20 -5.43 0.01
CA ARG A 38 2.15 -4.34 0.24
C ARG A 38 2.12 -3.36 -0.93
N PHE A 39 2.27 -2.07 -0.64
CA PHE A 39 2.36 -1.06 -1.68
C PHE A 39 3.72 -1.12 -2.37
N CYS A 40 3.74 -1.43 -3.66
CA CYS A 40 4.95 -1.41 -4.46
C CYS A 40 5.22 0.01 -4.96
N GLN A 41 6.27 0.66 -4.46
CA GLN A 41 6.62 2.04 -4.87
C GLN A 41 7.09 2.12 -6.35
N GLN A 42 7.62 1.03 -6.90
CA GLN A 42 8.03 0.98 -8.31
C GLN A 42 6.82 0.89 -9.25
N CYS A 43 5.84 0.05 -8.90
CA CYS A 43 4.64 -0.15 -9.72
C CYS A 43 3.49 0.79 -9.36
N ASN A 44 3.61 1.54 -8.25
CA ASN A 44 2.58 2.39 -7.66
C ASN A 44 1.22 1.67 -7.45
N LYS A 45 1.26 0.41 -7.04
CA LYS A 45 0.08 -0.43 -6.80
C LYS A 45 0.27 -1.33 -5.59
N PHE A 46 -0.83 -1.71 -4.95
CA PHE A 46 -0.81 -2.80 -3.97
C PHE A 46 -0.58 -4.12 -4.70
N GLN A 47 0.40 -4.89 -4.25
CA GLN A 47 0.66 -6.25 -4.71
C GLN A 47 0.60 -7.20 -3.52
N ASP A 48 0.34 -8.47 -3.79
CA ASP A 48 0.34 -9.50 -2.76
C ASP A 48 1.72 -9.55 -2.07
N LEU A 49 1.74 -9.70 -0.75
CA LEU A 49 2.99 -9.73 0.01
C LEU A 49 3.93 -10.85 -0.45
N ARG A 50 3.37 -11.97 -0.92
CA ARG A 50 4.13 -13.12 -1.44
C ARG A 50 5.00 -12.75 -2.65
N GLU A 51 4.58 -11.78 -3.45
CA GLU A 51 5.35 -11.29 -4.62
C GLU A 51 6.61 -10.52 -4.18
N PHE A 52 6.65 -10.01 -2.95
CA PHE A 52 7.82 -9.33 -2.40
C PHE A 52 8.81 -10.29 -1.73
N GLU A 53 8.35 -11.41 -1.19
CA GLU A 53 9.22 -12.43 -0.56
C GLU A 53 10.09 -13.21 -1.56
N GLY A 54 9.83 -13.08 -2.86
CA GLY A 54 10.64 -13.65 -3.95
C GLY A 54 12.00 -12.98 -4.17
N ALA A 55 12.26 -11.80 -3.58
CA ALA A 55 13.52 -11.06 -3.74
C ALA A 55 14.61 -11.47 -2.73
N ARG A 56 14.65 -12.74 -2.34
CA ARG A 56 15.76 -13.30 -1.56
C ARG A 56 16.82 -13.89 -2.49
N ARG A 57 17.56 -13.03 -3.19
CA ARG A 57 18.93 -13.28 -3.68
C ARG A 57 19.67 -12.01 -4.04
#